data_AF-A0A523MDV6-F1
#
_entry.id   AF-A0A523MDV6-F1
#
_cell.length_a   1.000
_cell.length_b   1.000
_cell.length_c   1.000
_cell.angle_alpha   90.00
_cell.angle_beta   90.00
_cell.angle_gamma   90.00
#
_symmetry.space_group_name_H-M   'P 1'
#
loop_
_entity.id
_entity.type
_entity.pdbx_description
1 polymer ?
#
loop_
_entity_poly.entity_id
_entity_poly.type
_entity_poly.pdbx_seq_one_letter_code
_entity_poly.pdbx_strand_id
1 'polypeptide(L)'
;MLWLAVCAGAAALAVDEMFEIHEQTLYLFGEDDYIKFEIMLVAVAGLVMLHQIEKPSKGVIQLFSTGFMLHICYLVVDFGDGDFFQLPFMDITLYWAEEIFEMLAIQTYFAGLILFHTTQAQTTPQEYAGSEVHEKKARLMEANRKPA
;
A
#
# COMPACT_ATOMS: atom_id res chain seq x y z
N MET A 1 2.23 -1.15 13.61
CA MET A 1 2.09 0.31 13.37
C MET A 1 1.62 0.60 11.95
N LEU A 2 2.27 0.06 10.92
CA LEU A 2 1.87 0.25 9.51
C LEU A 2 0.39 -0.10 9.25
N TRP A 3 -0.07 -1.25 9.74
CA TRP A 3 -1.48 -1.68 9.59
C TRP A 3 -2.48 -0.67 10.19
N LEU A 4 -2.18 -0.10 11.36
CA LEU A 4 -3.03 0.92 11.99
C LEU A 4 -3.04 2.22 11.19
N ALA A 5 -1.90 2.64 10.65
CA ALA A 5 -1.82 3.81 9.78
C ALA A 5 -2.61 3.61 8.49
N VAL A 6 -2.53 2.43 7.89
CA VAL A 6 -3.31 2.05 6.70
C VAL A 6 -4.81 2.01 7.01
N CYS A 7 -5.22 1.38 8.12
CA CYS A 7 -6.64 1.37 8.53
C CYS A 7 -7.17 2.78 8.82
N ALA A 8 -6.35 3.64 9.43
CA ALA A 8 -6.73 5.03 9.68
C ALA A 8 -6.88 5.82 8.38
N GLY A 9 -5.97 5.65 7.41
CA GLY A 9 -6.07 6.26 6.08
C GLY A 9 -7.29 5.77 5.31
N ALA A 10 -7.53 4.46 5.29
CA ALA A 10 -8.72 3.86 4.66
C ALA A 10 -10.03 4.35 5.30
N ALA A 11 -10.07 4.50 6.63
CA ALA A 11 -11.23 5.04 7.31
C ALA A 11 -11.45 6.52 6.98
N ALA A 12 -10.38 7.31 6.85
CA ALA A 12 -10.47 8.70 6.44
C ALA A 12 -11.02 8.84 5.01
N LEU A 13 -10.51 8.05 4.06
CA LEU A 13 -11.02 8.02 2.68
C LEU A 13 -12.47 7.57 2.61
N ALA A 14 -12.85 6.52 3.35
CA ALA A 14 -14.24 6.06 3.36
C ALA A 14 -15.21 7.11 3.94
N VAL A 15 -14.75 7.91 4.92
CA VAL A 15 -15.54 9.03 5.45
C VAL A 15 -15.64 10.15 4.44
N ASP A 16 -14.52 10.52 3.81
CA ASP A 16 -14.49 11.55 2.77
C ASP A 16 -15.45 11.21 1.62
N GLU A 17 -15.41 9.96 1.13
CA GLU A 17 -16.24 9.47 0.03
C GLU A 17 -17.72 9.36 0.41
N MET A 18 -18.03 8.83 1.60
CA MET A 18 -19.43 8.69 2.05
C MET A 18 -20.15 10.04 2.21
N PHE A 19 -19.39 11.10 2.45
CA PHE A 19 -19.92 12.44 2.65
C PHE A 19 -19.59 13.40 1.50
N GLU A 20 -18.90 12.93 0.45
CA GLU A 20 -18.43 13.72 -0.69
C GLU A 20 -17.76 15.03 -0.22
N ILE A 21 -16.89 14.95 0.81
CA ILE A 21 -16.34 16.15 1.47
C ILE A 21 -15.40 16.89 0.49
N HIS A 22 -14.57 16.17 -0.26
CA HIS A 22 -13.70 16.77 -1.28
C HIS A 22 -14.49 17.52 -2.37
N GLU A 23 -15.59 16.94 -2.88
CA GLU A 23 -16.53 17.58 -3.82
C GLU A 23 -17.18 18.84 -3.24
N GLN A 24 -17.56 18.82 -1.96
CA GLN A 24 -18.11 20.01 -1.30
C GLN A 24 -17.07 21.12 -1.12
N THR A 25 -15.78 20.79 -1.09
CA THR A 25 -14.69 21.76 -0.95
C THR A 25 -14.12 22.25 -2.28
N LEU A 26 -14.38 21.56 -3.40
CA LEU A 26 -13.96 21.94 -4.76
C LEU A 26 -14.37 23.37 -5.11
N TYR A 27 -15.59 23.77 -4.72
CA TYR A 27 -16.10 25.13 -4.95
C TYR A 27 -15.36 26.23 -4.17
N LEU A 28 -14.67 25.87 -3.07
CA LEU A 28 -13.96 26.80 -2.19
C LEU A 28 -12.46 26.87 -2.46
N PHE A 29 -11.85 25.76 -2.89
CA PHE A 29 -10.40 25.63 -3.01
C PHE A 29 -9.88 25.43 -4.44
N GLY A 30 -10.77 25.23 -5.42
CA GLY A 30 -10.40 24.94 -6.81
C GLY A 30 -10.12 23.44 -7.03
N GLU A 31 -9.69 23.09 -8.23
CA GLU A 31 -9.36 21.69 -8.60
C GLU A 31 -8.22 21.11 -7.75
N ASP A 32 -8.40 19.84 -7.36
CA ASP A 32 -7.55 19.09 -6.44
C ASP A 32 -6.23 18.65 -7.07
N ASP A 33 -6.20 18.46 -8.38
CA ASP A 33 -5.10 18.06 -9.27
C ASP A 33 -3.63 18.13 -8.77
N TYR A 34 -3.20 19.24 -8.17
CA TYR A 34 -1.86 19.37 -7.58
C TYR A 34 -1.66 18.52 -6.32
N ILE A 35 -2.69 18.39 -5.48
CA ILE A 35 -2.73 17.53 -4.30
C ILE A 35 -2.66 16.05 -4.72
N LYS A 36 -3.35 15.64 -5.80
CA LYS A 36 -3.21 14.28 -6.36
C LYS A 36 -1.76 13.93 -6.72
N PHE A 37 -1.01 14.89 -7.29
CA PHE A 37 0.44 14.74 -7.52
C PHE A 37 1.24 14.54 -6.23
N GLU A 38 0.94 15.31 -5.19
CA GLU A 38 1.59 15.17 -3.88
C GLU A 38 1.28 13.80 -3.24
N ILE A 39 0.02 13.36 -3.30
CA ILE A 39 -0.43 12.04 -2.81
C ILE A 39 0.32 10.92 -3.53
N MET A 40 0.50 11.03 -4.86
CA MET A 40 1.29 10.07 -5.63
C MET A 40 2.74 9.98 -5.12
N LEU A 41 3.40 11.12 -4.87
CA LEU A 41 4.77 11.14 -4.34
C LEU A 41 4.85 10.51 -2.95
N VAL A 42 3.86 10.78 -2.09
CA VAL A 42 3.75 10.16 -0.77
C VAL A 42 3.54 8.65 -0.89
N ALA A 43 2.73 8.18 -1.84
CA ALA A 43 2.53 6.76 -2.09
C ALA A 43 3.84 6.07 -2.50
N VAL A 44 4.64 6.68 -3.39
CA VAL A 44 5.98 6.17 -3.76
C VAL A 44 6.89 6.10 -2.54
N ALA A 45 6.96 7.16 -1.75
CA ALA A 45 7.77 7.19 -0.53
C ALA A 45 7.34 6.09 0.46
N GLY A 46 6.03 5.89 0.63
CA GLY A 46 5.45 4.84 1.46
C GLY A 46 5.85 3.43 0.99
N LEU A 47 5.82 3.16 -0.31
CA LEU A 47 6.25 1.88 -0.88
C LEU A 47 7.75 1.64 -0.69
N VAL A 48 8.58 2.67 -0.85
CA VAL A 48 10.03 2.59 -0.60
C VAL A 48 10.32 2.30 0.88
N MET A 49 9.67 3.02 1.79
CA MET A 49 9.80 2.80 3.23
C MET A 49 9.34 1.39 3.62
N LEU A 50 8.21 0.94 3.08
CA LEU A 50 7.71 -0.42 3.28
C LEU A 50 8.76 -1.46 2.85
N HIS A 51 9.35 -1.28 1.67
CA HIS A 51 10.37 -2.18 1.17
C HIS A 51 11.62 -2.23 2.07
N GLN A 52 12.07 -1.07 2.56
CA GLN A 52 13.27 -0.96 3.39
C GLN A 52 13.08 -1.50 4.80
N ILE A 53 11.94 -1.21 5.43
CA ILE A 53 11.68 -1.55 6.84
C ILE A 53 11.21 -2.99 6.99
N GLU A 54 10.22 -3.38 6.18
CA GLU A 54 9.45 -4.60 6.41
C GLU A 54 9.86 -5.77 5.48
N LYS A 55 10.68 -5.50 4.46
CA LYS A 55 11.19 -6.48 3.48
C LYS A 55 10.09 -7.45 2.99
N PRO A 56 9.03 -6.92 2.36
CA PRO A 56 7.87 -7.71 1.95
C PRO A 56 8.24 -8.81 0.95
N SER A 57 7.42 -9.87 0.93
CA SER A 57 7.59 -10.97 -0.02
C SER A 57 7.39 -10.52 -1.47
N LYS A 58 7.89 -11.31 -2.44
CA LYS A 58 7.77 -10.99 -3.87
C LYS A 58 6.32 -10.78 -4.31
N GLY A 59 5.38 -11.58 -3.81
CA GLY A 59 3.96 -11.45 -4.15
C GLY A 59 3.35 -10.14 -3.65
N VAL A 60 3.75 -9.69 -2.46
CA VAL A 60 3.33 -8.40 -1.89
C VAL A 60 3.88 -7.24 -2.73
N ILE A 61 5.17 -7.30 -3.10
CA ILE A 61 5.79 -6.28 -3.97
C ILE A 61 5.08 -6.22 -5.33
N GLN A 62 4.75 -7.37 -5.91
CA GLN A 62 4.02 -7.44 -7.18
C GLN A 62 2.65 -6.76 -7.09
N LEU A 63 1.87 -7.06 -6.04
CA LEU A 63 0.57 -6.41 -5.84
C LEU A 63 0.72 -4.89 -5.67
N PHE A 64 1.64 -4.43 -4.83
CA PHE A 64 1.87 -2.99 -4.66
C PHE A 64 2.34 -2.30 -5.95
N SER A 65 3.18 -2.96 -6.75
CA SER A 65 3.66 -2.43 -8.02
C SER A 65 2.53 -2.34 -9.05
N THR A 66 1.68 -3.37 -9.13
CA THR A 66 0.50 -3.38 -9.99
C THR A 66 -0.50 -2.31 -9.56
N GLY A 67 -0.76 -2.18 -8.26
CA GLY A 67 -1.64 -1.13 -7.70
C GLY A 67 -1.12 0.27 -8.03
N PHE A 68 0.20 0.49 -7.92
CA PHE A 68 0.82 1.75 -8.30
C PHE A 68 0.75 2.04 -9.80
N MET A 69 0.89 1.02 -10.65
CA MET A 69 0.71 1.19 -12.10
C MET A 69 -0.73 1.58 -12.45
N LEU A 70 -1.72 0.96 -11.79
CA LEU A 70 -3.13 1.32 -11.94
C LEU A 70 -3.42 2.74 -11.43
N HIS A 71 -2.80 3.15 -10.32
CA HIS A 71 -2.86 4.51 -9.79
C HIS A 71 -2.32 5.51 -10.82
N ILE A 72 -1.19 5.23 -11.47
CA ILE A 72 -0.69 6.08 -12.56
C ILE A 72 -1.71 6.15 -13.72
N CYS A 73 -2.32 5.02 -14.11
CA CYS A 73 -3.35 5.04 -15.16
C CYS A 73 -4.56 5.90 -14.78
N TYR A 74 -5.00 5.83 -13.51
CA TYR A 74 -6.04 6.69 -12.95
C TYR A 74 -5.67 8.17 -13.11
N LEU A 75 -4.52 8.59 -12.58
CA LEU A 75 -4.07 9.99 -12.67
C LEU A 75 -3.88 10.47 -14.11
N VAL A 76 -3.45 9.61 -15.02
CA VAL A 76 -3.30 9.98 -16.44
C VAL A 76 -4.66 10.26 -17.10
N VAL A 77 -5.70 9.53 -16.71
CA VAL A 77 -7.05 9.76 -17.25
C VAL A 77 -7.65 11.03 -16.65
N ASP A 78 -7.53 11.16 -15.34
CA ASP A 78 -7.99 12.29 -14.53
C ASP A 78 -7.38 13.62 -15.03
N PHE A 79 -6.05 13.74 -15.06
CA PHE A 79 -5.36 14.93 -15.62
C PHE A 79 -5.56 15.15 -17.13
N GLY A 80 -6.18 14.20 -17.80
CA GLY A 80 -6.36 14.14 -19.25
C GLY A 80 -7.68 14.71 -19.75
N ASP A 81 -8.50 15.28 -18.88
CA ASP A 81 -9.79 15.89 -19.21
C ASP A 81 -9.68 17.36 -19.66
N GLY A 82 -8.62 18.07 -19.26
CA GLY A 82 -8.33 19.42 -19.75
C GLY A 82 -7.37 20.25 -18.90
N ASP A 83 -7.14 19.91 -17.63
CA ASP A 83 -6.44 20.80 -16.69
C ASP A 83 -4.91 20.81 -16.88
N PHE A 84 -4.30 19.65 -17.11
CA PHE A 84 -2.89 19.56 -17.47
C PHE A 84 -2.67 19.23 -18.94
N PHE A 85 -3.43 18.27 -19.46
CA PHE A 85 -3.40 17.87 -20.86
C PHE A 85 -4.77 17.34 -21.28
N GLN A 86 -4.95 17.11 -22.59
CA GLN A 86 -6.22 16.61 -23.11
C GLN A 86 -5.99 15.32 -23.89
N LEU A 87 -6.66 14.26 -23.45
CA LEU A 87 -6.69 12.99 -24.15
C LEU A 87 -7.72 13.02 -25.28
N PRO A 88 -7.49 12.29 -26.39
CA PRO A 88 -8.38 12.29 -27.55
C PRO A 88 -9.58 11.35 -27.35
N PHE A 89 -10.24 11.42 -26.19
CA PHE A 89 -11.41 10.61 -25.84
C PHE A 89 -12.59 11.50 -25.47
N MET A 90 -13.81 10.94 -25.47
CA MET A 90 -15.00 11.67 -25.01
C MET A 90 -14.99 11.72 -23.47
N ASP A 91 -15.49 12.81 -22.89
CA ASP A 91 -15.54 13.03 -21.43
C ASP A 91 -16.16 11.84 -20.68
N ILE A 92 -17.27 11.28 -21.19
CA ILE A 92 -17.90 10.10 -20.60
C ILE A 92 -17.00 8.87 -20.56
N THR A 93 -16.09 8.73 -21.53
CA THR A 93 -15.12 7.62 -21.57
C THR A 93 -14.00 7.84 -20.57
N LEU A 94 -13.55 9.09 -20.40
CA LEU A 94 -12.56 9.46 -19.39
C LEU A 94 -13.12 9.23 -17.99
N TYR A 95 -14.31 9.73 -17.70
CA TYR A 95 -15.01 9.51 -16.43
C TYR A 95 -15.08 8.03 -16.04
N TRP A 96 -15.57 7.16 -16.93
CA TRP A 96 -15.62 5.71 -16.61
C TRP A 96 -14.25 5.06 -16.50
N ALA A 97 -13.26 5.51 -17.28
CA ALA A 97 -11.91 4.96 -17.21
C ALA A 97 -11.23 5.34 -15.89
N GLU A 98 -11.42 6.57 -15.42
CA GLU A 98 -10.94 7.08 -14.14
C GLU A 98 -11.48 6.22 -13.00
N GLU A 99 -12.80 6.10 -12.88
CA GLU A 99 -13.52 5.29 -11.89
C GLU A 99 -13.03 3.83 -11.86
N ILE A 100 -12.85 3.23 -13.04
CA ILE A 100 -12.36 1.84 -13.15
C ILE A 100 -10.92 1.72 -12.65
N PHE A 101 -10.03 2.63 -13.06
CA PHE A 101 -8.63 2.58 -12.64
C PHE A 101 -8.46 2.86 -11.16
N GLU A 102 -9.19 3.83 -10.62
CA GLU A 102 -9.21 4.13 -9.19
C GLU A 102 -9.64 2.90 -8.38
N MET A 103 -10.78 2.31 -8.72
CA MET A 103 -11.30 1.12 -8.03
C MET A 103 -10.33 -0.07 -8.12
N LEU A 104 -9.72 -0.30 -9.29
CA LEU A 104 -8.72 -1.36 -9.46
C LEU A 104 -7.46 -1.08 -8.65
N ALA A 105 -6.98 0.16 -8.60
CA ALA A 105 -5.81 0.56 -7.83
C ALA A 105 -6.05 0.31 -6.34
N ILE A 106 -7.17 0.81 -5.80
CA ILE A 106 -7.58 0.64 -4.40
C ILE A 106 -7.67 -0.86 -4.05
N GLN A 107 -8.41 -1.64 -4.82
CA GLN A 107 -8.55 -3.09 -4.59
C GLN A 107 -7.21 -3.81 -4.59
N THR A 108 -6.31 -3.47 -5.51
CA THR A 108 -4.99 -4.08 -5.61
C THR A 108 -4.10 -3.71 -4.42
N TYR A 109 -4.15 -2.46 -3.97
CA TYR A 109 -3.47 -2.02 -2.74
C TYR A 109 -3.97 -2.80 -1.51
N PHE A 110 -5.29 -2.93 -1.35
CA PHE A 110 -5.88 -3.73 -0.27
C PHE A 110 -5.47 -5.19 -0.33
N ALA A 111 -5.47 -5.80 -1.53
CA ALA A 111 -4.99 -7.17 -1.69
C ALA A 111 -3.51 -7.32 -1.27
N GLY A 112 -2.66 -6.36 -1.66
CA GLY A 112 -1.25 -6.32 -1.25
C GLY A 112 -1.08 -6.23 0.27
N LEU A 113 -1.88 -5.39 0.92
CA LEU A 113 -1.90 -5.21 2.37
C LEU A 113 -2.38 -6.47 3.12
N ILE A 114 -3.44 -7.11 2.64
CA ILE A 114 -3.95 -8.37 3.21
C ILE A 114 -2.89 -9.46 3.08
N LEU A 115 -2.27 -9.60 1.91
CA LEU A 115 -1.21 -10.59 1.71
C LEU A 115 0.01 -10.29 2.60
N PHE A 116 0.40 -9.02 2.72
CA PHE A 116 1.48 -8.60 3.60
C PHE A 116 1.22 -8.99 5.06
N HIS A 117 0.04 -8.66 5.58
CA HIS A 117 -0.32 -8.99 6.96
C HIS A 117 -0.41 -10.50 7.19
N THR A 118 -1.06 -11.24 6.28
CA THR A 118 -1.24 -12.69 6.46
C THR A 118 0.07 -13.46 6.37
N THR A 119 1.02 -13.00 5.55
CA THR A 119 2.33 -13.65 5.41
C THR A 119 3.30 -13.25 6.51
N GLN A 120 3.33 -12.00 6.98
CA GLN A 120 4.19 -11.61 8.10
C GLN A 120 3.71 -12.14 9.45
N ALA A 121 2.40 -12.32 9.66
CA ALA A 121 1.87 -12.91 10.91
C ALA A 121 2.35 -14.35 11.14
N GLN A 122 2.79 -15.05 10.08
CA GLN A 122 3.27 -16.43 10.16
C GLN A 122 4.76 -16.56 10.50
N THR A 123 5.56 -15.51 10.32
CA THR A 123 7.02 -15.55 10.59
C THR A 123 7.38 -15.36 12.07
N THR A 124 6.53 -14.69 12.86
CA THR A 124 6.86 -14.31 14.24
C THR A 124 6.88 -15.46 15.27
N PRO A 125 6.11 -16.57 15.15
CA PRO A 125 6.14 -17.63 16.17
C PRO A 125 7.25 -18.68 16.01
N GLN A 126 7.81 -18.88 14.80
CA GLN A 126 8.75 -20.00 14.56
C GLN A 126 10.21 -19.68 14.89
N GLU A 127 10.63 -18.42 14.77
CA GLU A 127 12.02 -18.01 15.10
C GLU A 127 12.32 -18.13 16.61
N TYR A 128 11.33 -17.87 17.47
CA TYR A 128 11.48 -18.05 18.91
C TYR A 128 11.68 -19.52 19.30
N ALA A 129 10.91 -20.44 18.71
CA ALA A 129 11.00 -21.87 19.02
C ALA A 129 12.31 -22.51 18.52
N GLY A 130 12.86 -22.05 17.39
CA GLY A 130 14.14 -22.54 16.87
C GLY A 130 15.34 -22.12 17.72
N SER A 131 15.34 -20.87 18.23
CA SER A 131 16.43 -20.35 19.04
C SER A 131 16.55 -21.05 20.40
N GLU A 132 15.43 -21.32 21.08
CA GLU A 132 15.42 -22.03 22.37
C GLU A 132 15.92 -23.48 22.22
N VAL A 133 15.55 -24.16 21.13
CA VAL A 133 15.99 -25.54 20.88
C VAL A 133 17.49 -25.59 20.60
N HIS A 134 18.02 -24.65 19.81
CA HIS A 134 19.45 -24.56 19.54
C HIS A 134 20.26 -24.19 20.78
N GLU A 135 19.77 -23.25 21.59
CA GLU A 135 20.43 -22.86 22.84
C GLU A 135 20.42 -23.99 23.87
N LYS A 136 19.29 -24.70 24.03
CA LYS A 136 19.18 -25.84 24.94
C LYS A 136 20.12 -26.99 24.52
N LYS A 137 20.25 -27.22 23.21
CA LYS A 137 21.17 -28.23 22.66
C LYS A 137 22.63 -27.85 22.87
N ALA A 138 22.99 -26.57 22.72
CA ALA A 138 24.34 -26.07 22.99
C ALA A 138 24.73 -26.21 24.46
N ARG A 139 23.84 -25.83 25.40
CA ARG A 139 24.08 -26.00 26.84
C ARG A 139 24.24 -27.47 27.25
N LEU A 140 23.47 -28.38 26.63
CA LEU A 140 23.59 -29.82 26.85
C LEU A 140 24.91 -30.40 26.32
N MET A 141 25.47 -29.82 25.25
CA MET A 141 26.78 -30.23 24.71
C MET A 141 27.93 -29.74 25.57
N GLU A 142 27.87 -28.53 26.14
CA GLU A 142 28.87 -28.03 27.09
C GLU A 142 28.87 -28.83 28.40
N ALA A 143 27.71 -29.16 28.96
CA ALA A 143 27.61 -29.92 30.20
C ALA A 143 28.18 -31.35 30.11
N ASN A 144 28.28 -31.92 28.91
CA ASN A 144 28.80 -33.27 28.68
C ASN A 144 30.31 -33.31 28.34
N ARG A 145 30.98 -32.16 28.22
CA ARG A 145 32.45 -32.13 28.12
C ARG A 145 33.06 -32.42 29.49
N LYS A 146 33.40 -33.69 29.74
CA LYS A 146 34.23 -34.05 30.90
C LYS A 146 35.61 -33.39 30.76
N PRO A 147 36.15 -32.77 31.82
CA PRO A 147 37.53 -32.30 31.82
C PRO A 147 38.46 -33.51 31.73
N ALA A 148 39.41 -33.44 30.78
CA ALA A 148 40.49 -34.41 30.60
C ALA A 148 41.64 -34.12 31.58
#